data_AF-A0A3R6YK72-F1
#
_entry.id   AF-A0A3R6YK72-F1
#
_cell.length_a   1.000
_cell.length_b   1.000
_cell.length_c   1.000
_cell.angle_alpha   90.00
_cell.angle_beta   90.00
_cell.angle_gamma   90.00
#
_symmetry.space_group_name_H-M   'P 1'
#
loop_
_entity.id
_entity.type
_entity.pdbx_description
1 polymer ?
#
loop_
_entity_poly.entity_id
_entity_poly.type
_entity_poly.pdbx_seq_one_letter_code
_entity_poly.pdbx_strand_id
1 'polypeptide(L)'
;MTTEILQLLLAQSDVARAQEWAREADTLLDSSHQPAWLRDQVVQYIQLQLWIRDTEAEDAAIAPPEQTLSGWADQRQIGSQGLKWGKRHVQLTATYIAIQKHEPDKVERSVNPFLDKRQECISLAADMQVQCRHHASSTHATSLDRPYCIELVRPSSCDTLSTPTVIVLLLDMWSERAQNEWLAAIQANIARLTLDPIWRTFPRNRLAPRTTTVAHLWHYMALYHTSLDRHRFSDTFAVDPTRIFYQHLRVSGLKQQWDAVAELTTRRLGK
;
A
#
# COMPACT_ATOMS: atom_id res chain seq x y z
N MET A 1 -39.79 -13.12 -0.35
CA MET A 1 -39.30 -12.89 1.02
C MET A 1 -37.87 -13.39 1.22
N THR A 2 -37.58 -14.70 1.15
CA THR A 2 -36.23 -15.23 1.42
C THR A 2 -35.17 -14.80 0.42
N THR A 3 -35.51 -14.68 -0.87
CA THR A 3 -34.60 -14.12 -1.91
C THR A 3 -34.33 -12.63 -1.70
N GLU A 4 -35.29 -11.87 -1.19
CA GLU A 4 -35.15 -10.42 -0.92
C GLU A 4 -34.29 -10.18 0.33
N ILE A 5 -34.46 -10.99 1.37
CA ILE A 5 -33.59 -10.99 2.56
C ILE A 5 -32.15 -11.32 2.17
N LEU A 6 -31.95 -12.35 1.32
CA LEU A 6 -30.63 -12.69 0.82
C LEU A 6 -30.03 -11.54 0.01
N GLN A 7 -30.78 -10.94 -0.92
CA GLN A 7 -30.30 -9.82 -1.74
C GLN A 7 -29.95 -8.59 -0.90
N LEU A 8 -30.70 -8.29 0.16
CA LEU A 8 -30.40 -7.20 1.09
C LEU A 8 -29.13 -7.47 1.91
N LEU A 9 -28.97 -8.69 2.42
CA LEU A 9 -27.74 -9.14 3.08
C LEU A 9 -26.53 -9.08 2.15
N LEU A 10 -26.68 -9.58 0.92
CA LEU A 10 -25.65 -9.59 -0.13
C LEU A 10 -25.24 -8.17 -0.59
N ALA A 11 -26.13 -7.18 -0.42
CA ALA A 11 -25.86 -5.78 -0.76
C ALA A 11 -25.25 -4.98 0.41
N GLN A 12 -25.28 -5.50 1.64
CA GLN A 12 -24.82 -4.77 2.83
C GLN A 12 -23.30 -4.79 2.94
N SER A 13 -22.68 -3.61 2.84
CA SER A 13 -21.23 -3.43 2.93
C SER A 13 -20.74 -3.12 4.36
N ASP A 14 -21.65 -2.73 5.26
CA ASP A 14 -21.34 -2.56 6.68
C ASP A 14 -21.41 -3.91 7.39
N VAL A 15 -20.26 -4.39 7.86
CA VAL A 15 -20.11 -5.71 8.49
C VAL A 15 -20.87 -5.81 9.82
N ALA A 16 -20.91 -4.74 10.62
CA ALA A 16 -21.64 -4.76 11.90
C ALA A 16 -23.15 -4.90 11.63
N ARG A 17 -23.64 -4.15 10.64
CA ARG A 17 -25.03 -4.22 10.20
C ARG A 17 -25.34 -5.56 9.49
N ALA A 18 -24.41 -6.11 8.71
CA ALA A 18 -24.58 -7.42 8.09
C ALA A 18 -24.65 -8.54 9.13
N GLN A 19 -23.89 -8.45 10.22
CA GLN A 19 -23.97 -9.39 11.35
C GLN A 19 -25.28 -9.28 12.13
N GLU A 20 -25.80 -8.07 12.31
CA GLU A 20 -27.12 -7.88 12.94
C GLU A 20 -28.23 -8.47 12.07
N TRP A 21 -28.23 -8.14 10.77
CA TRP A 21 -29.19 -8.64 9.81
C TRP A 21 -29.09 -10.16 9.63
N ALA A 22 -27.90 -10.72 9.78
CA ALA A 22 -27.67 -12.16 9.80
C ALA A 22 -28.35 -12.84 10.99
N ARG A 23 -28.17 -12.31 12.21
CA ARG A 23 -28.83 -12.85 13.41
C ARG A 23 -30.35 -12.74 13.30
N GLU A 24 -30.83 -11.62 12.77
CA GLU A 24 -32.25 -11.41 12.51
C GLU A 24 -32.79 -12.38 11.44
N ALA A 25 -32.04 -12.59 10.36
CA ALA A 25 -32.35 -13.58 9.33
C ALA A 25 -32.35 -15.00 9.90
N ASP A 26 -31.39 -15.38 10.74
CA ASP A 26 -31.36 -16.70 11.38
C ASP A 26 -32.60 -16.93 12.25
N THR A 27 -32.99 -15.92 13.04
CA THR A 27 -34.20 -15.96 13.87
C THR A 27 -35.48 -16.08 13.02
N LEU A 28 -35.52 -15.39 11.88
CA LEU A 28 -36.63 -15.47 10.91
C LEU A 28 -36.65 -16.81 10.18
N LEU A 29 -35.48 -17.37 9.82
CA LEU A 29 -35.37 -18.66 9.13
C LEU A 29 -35.73 -19.83 10.07
N ASP A 30 -35.37 -19.73 11.35
CA ASP A 30 -35.74 -20.69 12.40
C ASP A 30 -37.24 -20.73 12.67
N SER A 31 -37.89 -19.57 12.67
CA SER A 31 -39.34 -19.47 12.88
C SER A 31 -40.18 -19.85 11.66
N SER A 32 -39.60 -19.95 10.46
CA SER A 32 -40.33 -20.11 9.20
C SER A 32 -40.14 -21.46 8.49
N HIS A 33 -39.67 -22.51 9.18
CA HIS A 33 -39.47 -23.88 8.64
C HIS A 33 -38.72 -23.91 7.30
N GLN A 34 -37.65 -23.12 7.17
CA GLN A 34 -36.89 -23.03 5.93
C GLN A 34 -35.94 -24.22 5.73
N PRO A 35 -35.64 -24.59 4.47
CA PRO A 35 -34.67 -25.64 4.16
C PRO A 35 -33.30 -25.36 4.78
N ALA A 36 -32.64 -26.40 5.30
CA ALA A 36 -31.33 -26.28 5.96
C ALA A 36 -30.27 -25.61 5.06
N TRP A 37 -30.27 -25.93 3.76
CA TRP A 37 -29.31 -25.36 2.80
C TRP A 37 -29.36 -23.83 2.73
N LEU A 38 -30.50 -23.20 3.01
CA LEU A 38 -30.64 -21.75 2.94
C LEU A 38 -29.98 -21.06 4.14
N ARG A 39 -30.07 -21.68 5.32
CA ARG A 39 -29.34 -21.25 6.53
C ARG A 39 -27.83 -21.37 6.31
N ASP A 40 -27.38 -22.49 5.76
CA ASP A 40 -25.97 -22.71 5.44
C ASP A 40 -25.41 -21.64 4.49
N GLN A 41 -26.20 -21.22 3.48
CA GLN A 41 -25.80 -20.17 2.54
C GLN A 41 -25.67 -18.79 3.21
N VAL A 42 -26.58 -18.43 4.12
CA VAL A 42 -26.51 -17.16 4.86
C VAL A 42 -25.26 -17.13 5.75
N VAL A 43 -25.02 -18.21 6.50
CA VAL A 43 -23.83 -18.36 7.36
C VAL A 43 -22.54 -18.26 6.53
N GLN A 44 -22.45 -18.98 5.42
CA GLN A 44 -21.29 -18.93 4.52
C GLN A 44 -21.06 -17.53 3.96
N TYR A 45 -22.11 -16.80 3.59
CA TYR A 45 -21.95 -15.42 3.11
C TYR A 45 -21.34 -14.50 4.17
N ILE A 46 -21.83 -14.54 5.41
CA ILE A 46 -21.31 -13.69 6.50
C ILE A 46 -19.86 -14.02 6.80
N GLN A 47 -19.54 -15.32 6.87
CA GLN A 47 -18.17 -15.78 7.07
C GLN A 47 -17.27 -15.27 5.94
N LEU A 48 -17.72 -15.33 4.69
CA LEU A 48 -16.98 -14.79 3.55
C LEU A 48 -16.70 -13.29 3.72
N GLN A 49 -17.70 -12.50 4.13
CA GLN A 49 -17.53 -11.06 4.36
C GLN A 49 -16.53 -10.74 5.48
N LEU A 50 -16.57 -11.51 6.57
CA LEU A 50 -15.62 -11.35 7.68
C LEU A 50 -14.20 -11.68 7.25
N TRP A 51 -14.03 -12.78 6.52
CA TRP A 51 -12.73 -13.16 5.98
C TRP A 51 -12.17 -12.15 4.99
N ILE A 52 -13.00 -11.58 4.11
CA ILE A 52 -12.58 -10.48 3.21
C ILE A 52 -12.04 -9.31 4.03
N ARG A 53 -12.79 -8.86 5.05
CA ARG A 53 -12.39 -7.74 5.92
C ARG A 53 -11.08 -8.03 6.63
N ASP A 54 -10.97 -9.19 7.26
CA ASP A 54 -9.80 -9.55 8.07
C ASP A 54 -8.56 -9.67 7.18
N THR A 55 -8.72 -10.25 5.98
CA THR A 55 -7.68 -10.29 4.94
C THR A 55 -7.25 -8.88 4.51
N GLU A 56 -8.20 -7.98 4.23
CA GLU A 56 -7.89 -6.59 3.84
C GLU A 56 -7.21 -5.80 4.98
N ALA A 57 -7.57 -6.07 6.23
CA ALA A 57 -6.96 -5.45 7.40
C ALA A 57 -5.52 -5.94 7.62
N GLU A 58 -5.28 -7.25 7.49
CA GLU A 58 -3.94 -7.84 7.53
C GLU A 58 -3.06 -7.28 6.42
N ASP A 59 -3.57 -7.23 5.19
CA ASP A 59 -2.83 -6.67 4.05
C ASP A 59 -2.49 -5.19 4.26
N ALA A 60 -3.43 -4.40 4.77
CA ALA A 60 -3.20 -2.99 5.06
C ALA A 60 -2.13 -2.77 6.15
N ALA A 61 -2.02 -3.71 7.09
CA ALA A 61 -0.96 -3.70 8.10
C ALA A 61 0.40 -4.12 7.52
N ILE A 62 0.43 -5.08 6.59
CA ILE A 62 1.66 -5.59 5.96
C ILE A 62 2.22 -4.59 4.94
N ALA A 63 1.36 -4.06 4.07
CA ALA A 63 1.72 -3.16 2.98
C ALA A 63 0.85 -1.89 3.04
N PRO A 64 1.21 -0.89 3.88
CA PRO A 64 0.46 0.35 3.97
C PRO A 64 0.38 1.04 2.60
N PRO A 65 -0.72 1.78 2.33
CA PRO A 65 -0.91 2.45 1.06
C PRO A 65 0.22 3.42 0.76
N GLU A 66 0.54 3.59 -0.52
CA GLU A 66 1.51 4.58 -0.96
C GLU A 66 1.14 5.97 -0.43
N GLN A 67 2.14 6.68 0.08
CA GLN A 67 1.97 8.04 0.55
C GLN A 67 2.35 9.00 -0.57
N THR A 68 1.47 9.93 -0.88
CA THR A 68 1.71 11.00 -1.84
C THR A 68 1.59 12.34 -1.14
N LEU A 69 2.60 13.18 -1.26
CA LEU A 69 2.61 14.54 -0.73
C LEU A 69 3.13 15.51 -1.79
N SER A 70 2.65 16.74 -1.75
CA SER A 70 3.10 17.80 -2.65
C SER A 70 3.17 19.10 -1.87
N GLY A 71 4.25 19.85 -2.01
CA GLY A 71 4.44 21.08 -1.26
C GLY A 71 5.69 21.85 -1.62
N TRP A 72 5.84 23.01 -1.01
CA TRP A 72 7.02 23.84 -1.16
C TRP A 72 7.99 23.60 -0.01
N ALA A 73 9.28 23.54 -0.32
CA ALA A 73 10.36 23.42 0.64
C ALA A 73 11.61 24.13 0.10
N ASP A 74 12.56 24.47 0.98
CA ASP A 74 13.88 24.92 0.53
C ASP A 74 14.81 23.71 0.39
N GLN A 75 15.28 23.45 -0.83
CA GLN A 75 16.26 22.39 -1.10
C GLN A 75 17.68 22.95 -0.98
N ARG A 76 18.57 22.23 -0.29
CA ARG A 76 20.01 22.51 -0.35
C ARG A 76 20.60 21.88 -1.61
N GLN A 77 21.42 22.65 -2.33
CA GLN A 77 22.25 22.11 -3.41
C GLN A 77 23.39 21.25 -2.86
N ILE A 78 23.41 19.97 -3.23
CA ILE A 78 24.48 19.03 -2.86
C ILE A 78 25.66 19.20 -3.83
N GLY A 79 26.89 19.16 -3.32
CA GLY A 79 28.11 19.26 -4.14
C GLY A 79 28.61 20.68 -4.42
N SER A 80 27.88 21.73 -4.02
CA SER A 80 28.39 23.11 -4.07
C SER A 80 29.19 23.46 -2.81
N GLN A 81 30.32 24.17 -2.96
CA GLN A 81 30.99 24.80 -1.83
C GLN A 81 30.08 25.92 -1.28
N GLY A 82 29.44 25.66 -0.12
CA GLY A 82 28.54 26.59 0.56
C GLY A 82 27.11 26.05 0.79
N LEU A 83 26.38 26.65 1.74
CA LEU A 83 24.98 26.35 2.04
C LEU A 83 24.06 27.13 1.07
N LYS A 84 23.96 26.67 -0.18
CA LYS A 84 23.03 27.24 -1.17
C LYS A 84 21.67 26.57 -1.05
N TRP A 85 20.70 27.32 -0.55
CA TRP A 85 19.30 26.91 -0.44
C TRP A 85 18.47 27.55 -1.54
N GLY A 86 17.46 26.85 -2.02
CA GLY A 86 16.51 27.43 -2.96
C GLY A 86 15.13 26.80 -2.83
N LYS A 87 14.11 27.65 -2.87
CA LYS A 87 12.71 27.24 -2.87
C LYS A 87 12.41 26.34 -4.07
N ARG A 88 11.87 25.16 -3.81
CA ARG A 88 11.46 24.16 -4.79
C ARG A 88 10.09 23.61 -4.44
N HIS A 89 9.36 23.24 -5.48
CA HIS A 89 8.17 22.42 -5.35
C HIS A 89 8.61 20.96 -5.36
N VAL A 90 8.24 20.24 -4.31
CA VAL A 90 8.62 18.85 -4.06
C VAL A 90 7.37 17.99 -4.11
N GLN A 91 7.49 16.84 -4.76
CA GLN A 91 6.43 15.83 -4.85
C GLN A 91 6.98 14.49 -4.38
N LEU A 92 6.38 13.93 -3.35
CA LEU A 92 6.62 12.55 -2.93
C LEU A 92 5.64 11.64 -3.67
N THR A 93 6.20 10.62 -4.31
CA THR A 93 5.45 9.48 -4.84
C THR A 93 5.84 8.20 -4.10
N ALA A 94 5.23 7.10 -4.50
CA ALA A 94 5.44 5.79 -3.92
C ALA A 94 6.90 5.27 -4.00
N THR A 95 7.67 5.73 -4.99
CA THR A 95 9.02 5.21 -5.29
C THR A 95 10.07 6.28 -5.57
N TYR A 96 9.69 7.55 -5.70
CA TYR A 96 10.63 8.64 -5.93
C TYR A 96 10.14 9.98 -5.36
N ILE A 97 11.08 10.89 -5.15
CA ILE A 97 10.83 12.29 -4.85
C ILE A 97 11.17 13.11 -6.09
N ALA A 98 10.21 13.87 -6.59
CA ALA A 98 10.39 14.81 -7.69
C ALA A 98 10.58 16.23 -7.16
N ILE A 99 11.53 16.95 -7.72
CA ILE A 99 11.89 18.31 -7.32
C ILE A 99 11.94 19.19 -8.56
N GLN A 100 11.25 20.33 -8.49
CA GLN A 100 11.16 21.30 -9.58
C GLN A 100 11.10 22.72 -9.04
N LYS A 101 11.44 23.72 -9.88
CA LYS A 101 11.39 25.14 -9.49
C LYS A 101 9.98 25.72 -9.40
N HIS A 102 9.04 25.09 -10.09
CA HIS A 102 7.70 25.61 -10.30
C HIS A 102 6.68 24.50 -10.04
N GLU A 103 5.44 24.86 -9.73
CA GLU A 103 4.35 23.90 -9.60
C GLU A 103 4.08 23.16 -10.92
N PRO A 104 3.60 21.90 -10.87
CA PRO A 104 3.40 21.07 -12.06
C PRO A 104 2.41 21.73 -13.04
N ASP A 105 1.26 22.17 -12.52
CA ASP A 105 0.22 22.85 -13.30
C ASP A 105 0.74 24.09 -14.03
N LYS A 106 1.66 24.82 -13.39
CA LYS A 106 2.30 26.00 -13.99
C LYS A 106 3.26 25.59 -15.10
N VAL A 107 4.01 24.50 -14.93
CA VAL A 107 4.93 23.97 -15.95
C VAL A 107 4.15 23.46 -17.17
N GLU A 108 3.05 22.74 -16.94
CA GLU A 108 2.20 22.17 -17.99
C GLU A 108 1.50 23.24 -18.83
N ARG A 109 0.94 24.27 -18.19
CA ARG A 109 0.18 25.33 -18.88
C ARG A 109 1.07 26.41 -19.50
N SER A 110 2.35 26.48 -19.14
CA SER A 110 3.20 27.58 -19.59
C SER A 110 3.72 27.38 -21.01
N VAL A 111 3.42 28.36 -21.86
CA VAL A 111 4.00 28.53 -23.20
C VAL A 111 5.33 29.28 -23.19
N ASN A 112 5.80 29.76 -22.04
CA ASN A 112 7.05 30.52 -21.95
C ASN A 112 8.27 29.59 -22.15
N PRO A 113 9.09 29.78 -23.19
CA PRO A 113 10.26 28.94 -23.46
C PRO A 113 11.39 29.13 -22.43
N PHE A 114 11.37 30.22 -21.66
CA PHE A 114 12.37 30.52 -20.62
C PHE A 114 12.00 30.01 -19.23
N LEU A 115 10.81 29.42 -19.06
CA LEU A 115 10.43 28.79 -17.80
C LEU A 115 11.30 27.54 -17.59
N ASP A 116 11.93 27.42 -16.43
CA ASP A 116 12.75 26.25 -16.10
C ASP A 116 11.85 25.05 -15.80
N LYS A 117 11.67 24.18 -16.80
CA LYS A 117 10.81 22.97 -16.74
C LYS A 117 11.57 21.73 -16.28
N ARG A 118 12.81 21.85 -15.81
CA ARG A 118 13.61 20.70 -15.39
C ARG A 118 13.05 20.10 -14.10
N GLN A 119 12.95 18.79 -14.09
CA GLN A 119 12.54 17.99 -12.95
C GLN A 119 13.70 17.06 -12.56
N GLU A 120 14.10 17.13 -11.30
CA GLU A 120 15.04 16.19 -10.70
C GLU A 120 14.25 15.08 -10.00
N CYS A 121 14.58 13.82 -10.26
CA CYS A 121 13.92 12.67 -9.67
C CYS A 121 14.91 11.87 -8.84
N ILE A 122 14.61 11.73 -7.54
CA ILE A 122 15.41 10.97 -6.58
C ILE A 122 14.65 9.68 -6.27
N SER A 123 15.10 8.55 -6.79
CA SER A 123 14.51 7.25 -6.50
C SER A 123 14.73 6.86 -5.04
N LEU A 124 13.64 6.55 -4.34
CA LEU A 124 13.68 5.95 -3.01
C LEU A 124 14.17 4.50 -3.12
N ALA A 125 14.91 4.06 -2.12
CA ALA A 125 15.40 2.69 -2.04
C ALA A 125 15.26 2.17 -0.60
N ALA A 126 15.17 0.85 -0.46
CA ALA A 126 14.94 0.16 0.82
C ALA A 126 16.07 0.36 1.84
N ASP A 127 17.28 0.67 1.37
CA ASP A 127 18.46 0.93 2.17
C ASP A 127 18.59 2.39 2.64
N MET A 128 17.72 3.28 2.17
CA MET A 128 17.74 4.68 2.56
C MET A 128 17.23 4.88 3.99
N GLN A 129 17.72 5.94 4.62
CA GLN A 129 17.22 6.40 5.91
C GLN A 129 16.85 7.88 5.81
N VAL A 130 15.81 8.27 6.55
CA VAL A 130 15.37 9.66 6.63
C VAL A 130 15.41 10.13 8.08
N GLN A 131 15.96 11.32 8.31
CA GLN A 131 16.23 11.87 9.63
C GLN A 131 15.80 13.35 9.68
N CYS A 132 15.27 13.77 10.83
CA CYS A 132 15.09 15.19 11.11
C CYS A 132 16.40 15.79 11.61
N ARG A 133 16.79 16.96 11.07
CA ARG A 133 17.96 17.71 11.51
C ARG A 133 17.65 19.18 11.69
N HIS A 134 18.38 19.81 12.61
CA HIS A 134 18.49 21.25 12.69
C HIS A 134 19.79 21.67 12.03
N HIS A 135 19.69 22.51 10.99
CA HIS A 135 20.85 23.15 10.38
C HIS A 135 21.01 24.56 10.93
N ALA A 136 21.89 24.67 11.93
CA ALA A 136 22.24 25.95 12.54
C ALA A 136 22.92 26.90 11.55
N SER A 137 22.56 28.17 11.61
CA SER A 137 23.28 29.21 10.87
C SER A 137 24.73 29.31 11.33
N SER A 138 25.68 29.18 10.41
CA SER A 138 27.12 29.36 10.67
C SER A 138 27.47 30.78 11.15
N THR A 139 26.61 31.76 10.87
CA THR A 139 26.79 33.16 11.30
C THR A 139 25.91 33.51 12.50
N HIS A 140 25.21 32.55 13.09
CA HIS A 140 24.19 32.74 14.14
C HIS A 140 23.05 33.70 13.76
N ALA A 141 22.93 34.09 12.48
CA ALA A 141 21.81 34.87 11.99
C ALA A 141 20.55 34.00 11.95
N THR A 142 19.51 34.40 12.69
CA THR A 142 18.22 33.70 12.80
C THR A 142 17.52 33.51 11.45
N SER A 143 17.72 34.43 10.50
CA SER A 143 17.15 34.34 9.13
C SER A 143 17.73 33.20 8.28
N LEU A 144 18.93 32.72 8.63
CA LEU A 144 19.62 31.62 7.95
C LEU A 144 19.49 30.30 8.72
N ASP A 145 18.86 30.33 9.89
CA ASP A 145 18.59 29.12 10.66
C ASP A 145 17.54 28.26 9.98
N ARG A 146 17.73 26.94 10.01
CA ARG A 146 16.87 25.97 9.32
C ARG A 146 16.51 24.84 10.30
N PRO A 147 15.50 25.05 11.16
CA PRO A 147 15.18 24.14 12.26
C PRO A 147 14.40 22.89 11.82
N TYR A 148 13.70 22.94 10.69
CA TYR A 148 12.74 21.91 10.28
C TYR A 148 13.23 21.11 9.07
N CYS A 149 14.51 20.71 9.09
CA CYS A 149 15.11 20.00 7.96
C CYS A 149 14.84 18.49 7.98
N ILE A 150 14.68 17.93 6.78
CA ILE A 150 14.64 16.49 6.50
C ILE A 150 15.86 16.13 5.67
N GLU A 151 16.62 15.16 6.14
CA GLU A 151 17.80 14.61 5.48
C GLU A 151 17.53 13.17 5.05
N LEU A 152 17.67 12.91 3.74
CA LEU A 152 17.62 11.56 3.16
C LEU A 152 19.06 11.10 2.91
N VAL A 153 19.45 10.00 3.55
CA VAL A 153 20.79 9.44 3.46
C VAL A 153 20.76 8.02 2.91
N ARG A 154 21.84 7.64 2.22
CA ARG A 154 22.10 6.27 1.78
C ARG A 154 23.42 5.78 2.35
N PRO A 155 23.52 4.53 2.84
CA PRO A 155 24.81 3.92 3.16
C PRO A 155 25.73 3.92 1.94
N SER A 156 26.95 4.44 2.05
CA SER A 156 27.94 4.26 0.99
C SER A 156 28.45 2.83 0.98
N SER A 157 28.60 2.25 -0.21
CA SER A 157 29.13 0.90 -0.43
C SER A 157 30.66 0.80 -0.27
N CYS A 158 31.31 1.77 0.38
CA CYS A 158 32.76 1.78 0.54
C CYS A 158 33.16 1.22 1.92
N ASP A 159 33.71 0.00 1.91
CA ASP A 159 34.13 -0.82 3.05
C ASP A 159 35.34 -0.25 3.81
N THR A 160 35.21 0.91 4.43
CA THR A 160 36.23 1.41 5.38
C THR A 160 35.60 1.84 6.68
N LEU A 161 35.52 0.92 7.66
CA LEU A 161 35.50 1.03 9.15
C LEU A 161 34.71 2.16 9.87
N SER A 162 34.02 3.01 9.12
CA SER A 162 33.10 4.07 9.51
C SER A 162 32.24 4.29 8.26
N THR A 163 31.10 3.62 8.15
CA THR A 163 30.23 3.70 6.95
C THR A 163 29.91 5.16 6.63
N PRO A 164 30.43 5.75 5.53
CA PRO A 164 30.09 7.12 5.20
C PRO A 164 28.66 7.14 4.67
N THR A 165 27.73 7.74 5.40
CA THR A 165 26.38 8.03 4.89
C THR A 165 26.46 9.17 3.89
N VAL A 166 25.96 8.96 2.68
CA VAL A 166 25.88 9.99 1.65
C VAL A 166 24.53 10.68 1.78
N ILE A 167 24.55 12.00 1.92
CA ILE A 167 23.34 12.83 1.85
C ILE A 167 22.86 12.86 0.41
N VAL A 168 21.68 12.28 0.16
CA VAL A 168 21.03 12.23 -1.15
C VAL A 168 20.10 13.42 -1.34
N LEU A 169 19.45 13.88 -0.27
CA LEU A 169 18.55 15.03 -0.28
C LEU A 169 18.54 15.73 1.08
N LEU A 170 18.48 17.07 1.06
CA LEU A 170 18.24 17.88 2.24
C LEU A 170 17.21 18.97 1.91
N LEU A 171 16.11 18.97 2.66
CA LEU A 171 15.00 19.91 2.54
C LEU A 171 14.76 20.61 3.87
N ASP A 172 14.39 21.89 3.86
CA ASP A 172 13.75 22.57 4.98
C ASP A 172 12.25 22.74 4.71
N MET A 173 11.44 22.19 5.62
CA MET A 173 9.97 22.13 5.49
C MET A 173 9.25 23.35 6.11
N TRP A 174 10.01 24.31 6.66
CA TRP A 174 9.53 25.58 7.24
C TRP A 174 8.65 25.48 8.48
N SER A 175 8.14 24.30 8.82
CA SER A 175 7.39 24.06 10.06
C SER A 175 7.60 22.64 10.58
N GLU A 176 7.52 22.48 11.89
CA GLU A 176 7.58 21.17 12.55
C GLU A 176 6.48 20.22 12.07
N ARG A 177 5.27 20.75 11.87
CA ARG A 177 4.14 19.96 11.35
C ARG A 177 4.46 19.37 9.98
N ALA A 178 4.94 20.20 9.05
CA ALA A 178 5.30 19.75 7.72
C ALA A 178 6.50 18.79 7.75
N GLN A 179 7.49 19.04 8.61
CA GLN A 179 8.62 18.13 8.82
C GLN A 179 8.16 16.74 9.26
N ASN A 180 7.28 16.66 10.26
CA ASN A 180 6.78 15.40 10.79
C ASN A 180 5.89 14.65 9.77
N GLU A 181 5.04 15.38 9.04
CA GLU A 181 4.19 14.80 7.98
C GLU A 181 5.03 14.20 6.85
N TRP A 182 6.03 14.94 6.37
CA TRP A 182 6.92 14.47 5.32
C TRP A 182 7.85 13.34 5.79
N LEU A 183 8.35 13.41 7.03
CA LEU A 183 9.13 12.33 7.63
C LEU A 183 8.33 11.02 7.63
N ALA A 184 7.12 11.04 8.18
CA ALA A 184 6.27 9.86 8.27
C ALA A 184 5.95 9.28 6.89
N ALA A 185 5.64 10.13 5.91
CA ALA A 185 5.31 9.69 4.56
C ALA A 185 6.51 9.08 3.83
N ILE A 186 7.70 9.69 3.94
CA ILE A 186 8.93 9.14 3.34
C ILE A 186 9.30 7.81 4.02
N GLN A 187 9.22 7.73 5.35
CA GLN A 187 9.48 6.48 6.09
C GLN A 187 8.52 5.38 5.68
N ALA A 188 7.22 5.67 5.54
CA ALA A 188 6.23 4.71 5.08
C ALA A 188 6.55 4.18 3.68
N ASN A 189 6.92 5.05 2.74
CA ASN A 189 7.28 4.63 1.39
C ASN A 189 8.60 3.83 1.37
N ILE A 190 9.61 4.19 2.15
CA ILE A 190 10.87 3.41 2.28
C ILE A 190 10.59 2.04 2.89
N ALA A 191 9.81 1.96 3.97
CA ALA A 191 9.40 0.71 4.58
C ALA A 191 8.65 -0.18 3.59
N ARG A 192 7.75 0.39 2.78
CA ARG A 192 7.06 -0.33 1.71
C ARG A 192 8.02 -0.90 0.67
N LEU A 193 9.17 -0.27 0.43
CA LEU A 193 10.19 -0.75 -0.51
C LEU A 193 10.98 -1.96 -0.01
N THR A 194 10.97 -2.24 1.30
CA THR A 194 11.59 -3.45 1.88
C THR A 194 10.74 -4.70 1.65
N LEU A 195 9.44 -4.52 1.38
CA LEU A 195 8.52 -5.61 1.07
C LEU A 195 8.82 -6.21 -0.30
N ASP A 196 8.49 -7.50 -0.45
CA ASP A 196 8.58 -8.18 -1.74
C ASP A 196 7.81 -7.39 -2.83
N PRO A 197 8.36 -7.25 -4.06
CA PRO A 197 7.66 -6.62 -5.19
C PRO A 197 6.18 -7.00 -5.35
N ILE A 198 5.78 -8.23 -5.02
CA ILE A 198 4.39 -8.68 -5.10
C ILE A 198 3.45 -7.91 -4.14
N TRP A 199 4.00 -7.42 -3.02
CA TRP A 199 3.30 -6.53 -2.08
C TRP A 199 3.35 -5.05 -2.50
N ARG A 200 4.13 -4.72 -3.54
CA ARG A 200 4.30 -3.34 -4.05
C ARG A 200 3.49 -3.05 -5.31
N THR A 201 3.00 -4.06 -6.03
CA THR A 201 2.07 -3.92 -7.18
C THR A 201 0.65 -3.46 -6.76
N PHE A 202 0.52 -2.88 -5.57
CA PHE A 202 -0.72 -2.34 -5.03
C PHE A 202 -1.06 -0.96 -5.63
N PRO A 203 -2.35 -0.58 -5.68
CA PRO A 203 -3.47 -1.23 -4.99
C PRO A 203 -3.85 -2.55 -5.63
N ARG A 204 -3.93 -3.62 -4.81
CA ARG A 204 -4.76 -4.77 -5.19
C ARG A 204 -6.18 -4.22 -5.37
N ASN A 205 -6.92 -4.70 -6.36
CA ASN A 205 -8.35 -4.44 -6.39
C ASN A 205 -8.88 -4.93 -5.04
N ARG A 206 -9.36 -4.00 -4.21
CA ARG A 206 -10.06 -4.36 -2.96
C ARG A 206 -11.07 -5.44 -3.32
N LEU A 207 -11.14 -6.46 -2.48
CA LEU A 207 -12.07 -7.55 -2.68
C LEU A 207 -13.45 -6.93 -2.53
N ALA A 208 -14.05 -6.57 -3.67
CA ALA A 208 -15.32 -5.87 -3.70
C ALA A 208 -16.35 -6.76 -3.00
N PRO A 209 -16.84 -6.39 -1.81
CA PRO A 209 -17.55 -7.34 -0.96
C PRO A 209 -18.83 -7.87 -1.62
N ARG A 210 -19.41 -7.06 -2.52
CA ARG A 210 -20.62 -7.35 -3.30
C ARG A 210 -20.44 -8.29 -4.51
N THR A 211 -19.21 -8.46 -5.01
CA THR A 211 -18.94 -9.25 -6.23
C THR A 211 -17.90 -10.35 -6.01
N THR A 212 -17.28 -10.37 -4.83
CA THR A 212 -16.29 -11.37 -4.45
C THR A 212 -16.99 -12.67 -4.07
N THR A 213 -16.55 -13.77 -4.67
CA THR A 213 -17.04 -15.12 -4.36
C THR A 213 -16.00 -15.86 -3.54
N VAL A 214 -16.37 -16.99 -2.95
CA VAL A 214 -15.43 -17.90 -2.26
C VAL A 214 -14.24 -18.26 -3.17
N ALA A 215 -14.47 -18.49 -4.46
CA ALA A 215 -13.42 -18.80 -5.42
C ALA A 215 -12.49 -17.60 -5.67
N HIS A 216 -13.03 -16.38 -5.74
CA HIS A 216 -12.23 -15.15 -5.87
C HIS A 216 -11.33 -14.94 -4.65
N LEU A 217 -11.88 -15.11 -3.43
CA LEU A 217 -11.10 -14.96 -2.20
C LEU A 217 -10.06 -16.07 -2.03
N TRP A 218 -10.40 -17.34 -2.34
CA TRP A 218 -9.40 -18.40 -2.35
C TRP A 218 -8.27 -18.12 -3.33
N HIS A 219 -8.61 -17.57 -4.51
CA HIS A 219 -7.60 -17.18 -5.49
C HIS A 219 -6.64 -16.14 -4.97
N TYR A 220 -7.20 -15.13 -4.30
CA TYR A 220 -6.44 -14.13 -3.58
C TYR A 220 -5.52 -14.75 -2.52
N MET A 221 -6.06 -15.57 -1.62
CA MET A 221 -5.29 -16.22 -0.54
C MET A 221 -4.19 -17.15 -1.07
N ALA A 222 -4.45 -17.88 -2.15
CA ALA A 222 -3.49 -18.80 -2.75
C ALA A 222 -2.23 -18.11 -3.28
N LEU A 223 -2.38 -16.90 -3.82
CA LEU A 223 -1.28 -16.11 -4.36
C LEU A 223 -0.50 -15.36 -3.28
N TYR A 224 -1.16 -14.93 -2.20
CA TYR A 224 -0.59 -13.92 -1.31
C TYR A 224 -0.48 -14.32 0.18
N HIS A 225 -1.17 -15.37 0.63
CA HIS A 225 -1.20 -15.76 2.05
C HIS A 225 -0.51 -17.11 2.34
N THR A 226 -0.29 -17.38 3.62
CA THR A 226 0.42 -18.57 4.11
C THR A 226 -0.40 -19.87 3.93
N SER A 227 0.23 -21.04 4.10
CA SER A 227 -0.47 -22.33 4.04
C SER A 227 -1.54 -22.50 5.12
N LEU A 228 -1.35 -21.94 6.32
CA LEU A 228 -2.25 -22.12 7.46
C LEU A 228 -3.62 -21.50 7.25
N ASP A 229 -3.69 -20.27 6.74
CA ASP A 229 -4.96 -19.57 6.48
C ASP A 229 -5.75 -20.27 5.37
N ARG A 230 -5.04 -20.84 4.40
CA ARG A 230 -5.62 -21.64 3.31
C ARG A 230 -6.26 -22.92 3.83
N HIS A 231 -5.67 -23.63 4.80
CA HIS A 231 -6.29 -24.84 5.34
C HIS A 231 -7.60 -24.52 6.09
N ARG A 232 -7.58 -23.52 6.98
CA ARG A 232 -8.77 -23.09 7.72
C ARG A 232 -9.90 -22.63 6.79
N PHE A 233 -9.57 -21.87 5.75
CA PHE A 233 -10.56 -21.46 4.77
C PHE A 233 -11.15 -22.67 4.01
N SER A 234 -10.31 -23.63 3.63
CA SER A 234 -10.75 -24.83 2.92
C SER A 234 -11.78 -25.62 3.72
N ASP A 235 -11.52 -25.79 5.01
CA ASP A 235 -12.39 -26.51 5.94
C ASP A 235 -13.70 -25.75 6.17
N THR A 236 -13.63 -24.42 6.30
CA THR A 236 -14.79 -23.55 6.58
C THR A 236 -15.78 -23.50 5.41
N PHE A 237 -15.27 -23.46 4.17
CA PHE A 237 -16.10 -23.34 2.96
C PHE A 237 -16.24 -24.66 2.19
N ALA A 238 -15.78 -25.78 2.76
CA ALA A 238 -15.74 -27.10 2.10
C ALA A 238 -15.18 -27.04 0.67
N VAL A 239 -14.13 -26.25 0.48
CA VAL A 239 -13.51 -26.03 -0.82
C VAL A 239 -12.70 -27.26 -1.22
N ASP A 240 -12.99 -27.84 -2.38
CA ASP A 240 -12.15 -28.87 -2.99
C ASP A 240 -10.86 -28.24 -3.56
N PRO A 241 -9.68 -28.50 -2.96
CA PRO A 241 -8.43 -27.87 -3.35
C PRO A 241 -7.97 -28.28 -4.77
N THR A 242 -8.43 -29.42 -5.27
CA THR A 242 -8.05 -29.94 -6.60
C THR A 242 -8.82 -29.23 -7.71
N ARG A 243 -10.13 -29.03 -7.51
CA ARG A 243 -11.01 -28.33 -8.45
C ARG A 243 -10.68 -26.85 -8.58
N ILE A 244 -10.25 -26.22 -7.49
CA ILE A 244 -9.88 -24.80 -7.50
C ILE A 244 -8.48 -24.58 -8.06
N PHE A 245 -7.52 -25.48 -7.83
CA PHE A 245 -6.21 -25.43 -8.51
C PHE A 245 -6.34 -25.49 -10.04
N TYR A 246 -7.27 -26.31 -10.54
CA TYR A 246 -7.60 -26.36 -11.97
C TYR A 246 -8.20 -25.04 -12.49
N GLN A 247 -9.08 -24.41 -11.71
CA GLN A 247 -9.62 -23.07 -12.02
C GLN A 247 -8.52 -21.99 -12.05
N HIS A 248 -7.58 -22.03 -11.10
CA HIS A 248 -6.40 -21.18 -11.07
C HIS A 248 -5.53 -21.34 -12.31
N LEU A 249 -5.14 -22.57 -12.64
CA LEU A 249 -4.38 -22.87 -13.86
C LEU A 249 -5.08 -22.34 -15.11
N ARG A 250 -6.41 -22.49 -15.16
CA ARG A 250 -7.22 -22.01 -16.28
C ARG A 250 -7.26 -20.48 -16.36
N VAL A 251 -7.49 -19.78 -15.25
CA VAL A 251 -7.58 -18.31 -15.23
C VAL A 251 -6.22 -17.65 -15.44
N SER A 252 -5.18 -18.13 -14.77
CA SER A 252 -3.82 -17.61 -14.93
C SER A 252 -3.27 -17.94 -16.32
N GLY A 253 -3.60 -19.10 -16.88
CA GLY A 253 -3.30 -19.44 -18.28
C GLY A 253 -4.03 -18.52 -19.28
N LEU A 254 -5.30 -18.18 -19.04
CA LEU A 254 -6.06 -17.23 -19.85
C LEU A 254 -5.50 -15.81 -19.79
N LYS A 255 -4.97 -15.39 -18.64
CA LYS A 255 -4.33 -14.08 -18.43
C LYS A 255 -2.84 -14.05 -18.80
N GLN A 256 -2.28 -15.19 -19.24
CA GLN A 256 -0.85 -15.40 -19.49
C GLN A 256 0.06 -15.03 -18.30
N GLN A 257 -0.45 -15.16 -17.08
CA GLN A 257 0.27 -14.88 -15.83
C GLN A 257 1.04 -16.12 -15.37
N TRP A 258 1.98 -16.56 -16.20
CA TRP A 258 2.69 -17.83 -16.02
C TRP A 258 3.64 -17.84 -14.82
N ASP A 259 4.18 -16.69 -14.42
CA ASP A 259 5.01 -16.57 -13.22
C ASP A 259 4.24 -16.90 -11.94
N ALA A 260 2.97 -16.46 -11.87
CA ALA A 260 2.07 -16.79 -10.75
C ALA A 260 1.71 -18.28 -10.71
N VAL A 261 1.61 -18.94 -11.88
CA VAL A 261 1.41 -20.40 -11.98
C VAL A 261 2.65 -21.15 -11.49
N ALA A 262 3.84 -20.70 -11.90
CA ALA A 262 5.10 -21.31 -11.50
C ALA A 262 5.25 -21.30 -9.97
N GLU A 263 4.97 -20.17 -9.31
CA GLU A 263 5.04 -20.04 -7.85
C GLU A 263 4.05 -20.96 -7.10
N LEU A 264 2.83 -21.12 -7.64
CA LEU A 264 1.82 -22.04 -7.09
C LEU A 264 2.26 -23.51 -7.21
N THR A 265 2.98 -23.86 -8.27
CA THR A 265 3.47 -25.24 -8.50
C THR A 265 4.76 -25.57 -7.73
N THR A 266 5.67 -24.62 -7.57
CA THR A 266 6.93 -24.84 -6.82
C THR A 266 6.68 -25.00 -5.32
N ARG A 267 5.73 -24.25 -4.73
CA ARG A 267 5.35 -24.42 -3.31
C ARG A 267 4.65 -25.76 -3.00
N ARG A 268 4.11 -26.47 -4.01
CA ARG A 268 3.54 -27.83 -3.84
C ARG A 268 4.56 -28.96 -4.02
N LEU A 269 5.71 -28.67 -4.63
CA LEU A 269 6.77 -29.66 -4.91
C LEU A 269 7.95 -29.59 -3.94
N GLY A 270 8.00 -28.59 -3.06
CA GLY A 270 8.89 -28.56 -1.91
C GLY A 270 8.36 -29.47 -0.80
N LYS A 271 9.00 -30.64 -0.67
CA LYS A 271 9.01 -31.42 0.58
C LYS A 271 9.82 -30.69 1.65
#